data_AF-A0A929SN06-F1
#
_entry.id   AF-A0A929SN06-F1
#
_cell.length_a   1.000
_cell.length_b   1.000
_cell.length_c   1.000
_cell.angle_alpha   90.00
_cell.angle_beta   90.00
_cell.angle_gamma   90.00
#
_symmetry.space_group_name_H-M   'P 1'
#
loop_
_entity.id
_entity.type
_entity.pdbx_description
1 polymer ?
#
loop_
_entity_poly.entity_id
_entity_poly.type
_entity_poly.pdbx_seq_one_letter_code
_entity_poly.pdbx_strand_id
1 'polypeptide(L)'
;MEKELISYLSNILKKNFIEKIANIDESIDNFLNSNISEINKMAVLEQLYLFQLYSSAYIGPDPRAKSNILSSYSLVLNVRDDNDLLENLSKFKNIVDVMKNAETHPLETFKKKLENDKNSENLKF
;
A
#
# COMPACT_ATOMS: atom_id res chain seq x y z
N MET A 1 -1.61 -19.30 -17.04
CA MET A 1 -0.98 -17.98 -16.97
C MET A 1 -1.59 -17.09 -15.88
N GLU A 2 -2.85 -16.66 -15.96
CA GLU A 2 -3.45 -15.73 -14.95
C GLU A 2 -3.43 -16.32 -13.52
N LYS A 3 -3.90 -17.56 -13.35
CA LYS A 3 -3.84 -18.28 -12.06
C LYS A 3 -2.42 -18.46 -11.50
N GLU A 4 -1.45 -18.69 -12.38
CA GLU A 4 -0.04 -18.83 -12.00
C GLU A 4 0.53 -17.49 -11.53
N LEU A 5 0.17 -16.40 -12.20
CA LEU A 5 0.57 -15.04 -11.84
C LEU A 5 -0.01 -14.62 -10.49
N ILE A 6 -1.31 -14.91 -10.27
CA ILE A 6 -1.97 -14.71 -8.97
C ILE A 6 -1.24 -15.49 -7.87
N SER A 7 -0.96 -16.78 -8.10
CA SER A 7 -0.23 -17.62 -7.14
C SER A 7 1.17 -17.06 -6.84
N TYR A 8 1.91 -16.66 -7.88
CA TYR A 8 3.25 -16.12 -7.72
C TYR A 8 3.28 -14.81 -6.93
N LEU A 9 2.44 -13.82 -7.31
CA LEU A 9 2.39 -12.52 -6.64
C LEU A 9 1.91 -12.66 -5.19
N SER A 10 0.88 -13.46 -4.94
CA SER A 10 0.38 -13.68 -3.58
C SER A 10 1.44 -14.30 -2.66
N ASN A 11 2.22 -15.27 -3.15
CA ASN A 11 3.32 -15.86 -2.38
C ASN A 11 4.43 -14.84 -2.06
N ILE A 12 4.77 -13.96 -3.01
CA ILE A 12 5.73 -12.86 -2.77
C ILE A 12 5.21 -11.92 -1.69
N LEU A 13 3.94 -11.53 -1.78
CA LEU A 13 3.30 -10.65 -0.82
C LEU A 13 3.33 -11.28 0.56
N LYS A 14 2.80 -12.50 0.74
CA LYS A 14 2.81 -13.20 2.03
C LYS A 14 4.19 -13.23 2.71
N LYS A 15 5.25 -13.48 1.93
CA LYS A 15 6.62 -13.57 2.46
C LYS A 15 7.21 -12.23 2.88
N ASN A 16 6.93 -11.17 2.13
CA ASN A 16 7.66 -9.91 2.19
C ASN A 16 6.78 -8.71 2.56
N PHE A 17 5.48 -8.92 2.80
CA PHE A 17 4.58 -7.84 3.16
C PHE A 17 5.06 -7.23 4.46
N ILE A 18 5.07 -5.89 4.48
CA ILE A 18 5.46 -5.02 5.59
C ILE A 18 5.37 -5.77 6.93
N GLU A 19 6.52 -6.08 7.56
CA GLU A 19 6.65 -6.99 8.72
C GLU A 19 5.75 -6.64 9.93
N LYS A 20 5.12 -5.46 9.91
CA LYS A 20 4.28 -4.92 10.98
C LYS A 20 2.79 -5.23 10.83
N ILE A 21 2.37 -5.88 9.74
CA ILE A 21 0.95 -6.16 9.49
C ILE A 21 0.61 -7.59 9.91
N ALA A 22 -0.12 -7.72 11.01
CA ALA A 22 -0.60 -9.01 11.50
C ALA A 22 -1.61 -9.64 10.52
N ASN A 23 -1.58 -10.97 10.40
CA ASN A 23 -2.55 -11.79 9.65
C ASN A 23 -2.63 -11.48 8.14
N ILE A 24 -1.54 -11.03 7.52
CA ILE A 24 -1.53 -10.75 6.09
C ILE A 24 -1.81 -11.99 5.24
N ASP A 25 -1.27 -13.15 5.63
CA ASP A 25 -1.47 -14.41 4.93
C ASP A 25 -2.95 -14.77 4.84
N GLU A 26 -3.63 -14.74 5.99
CA GLU A 26 -5.07 -14.99 6.09
C GLU A 26 -5.87 -13.95 5.29
N SER A 27 -5.47 -12.68 5.34
CA SER A 27 -6.15 -11.61 4.59
C SER A 27 -6.05 -11.82 3.08
N ILE A 28 -4.87 -12.21 2.59
CA ILE A 28 -4.65 -12.53 1.18
C ILE A 28 -5.45 -13.78 0.79
N ASP A 29 -5.44 -14.83 1.60
CA ASP A 29 -6.21 -16.05 1.31
C ASP A 29 -7.72 -15.79 1.26
N ASN A 30 -8.24 -15.02 2.21
CA ASN A 30 -9.64 -14.61 2.22
C ASN A 30 -10.02 -13.80 0.97
N PHE A 31 -9.15 -12.89 0.54
CA PHE A 31 -9.33 -12.12 -0.69
C PHE A 31 -9.31 -13.00 -1.93
N LEU A 32 -8.35 -13.94 -2.03
CA LEU A 32 -8.23 -14.84 -3.18
C LEU A 32 -9.42 -15.80 -3.31
N ASN A 33 -10.02 -16.19 -2.18
CA ASN A 33 -11.21 -17.05 -2.13
C ASN A 33 -12.54 -16.28 -2.28
N SER A 34 -12.51 -14.96 -2.42
CA SER A 34 -13.71 -14.14 -2.63
C SER A 34 -14.28 -14.26 -4.06
N ASN A 35 -15.48 -13.71 -4.27
CA ASN A 35 -16.18 -13.70 -5.56
C ASN A 35 -15.65 -12.64 -6.53
N ILE A 36 -14.51 -12.01 -6.24
CA ILE A 36 -13.84 -11.03 -7.09
C ILE A 36 -13.28 -11.74 -8.34
N SER A 37 -13.43 -11.10 -9.50
CA SER A 37 -12.93 -11.62 -10.76
C SER A 37 -11.40 -11.74 -10.80
N GLU A 38 -10.86 -12.65 -11.63
CA GLU A 38 -9.41 -12.85 -11.72
C GLU A 38 -8.67 -11.58 -12.16
N ILE A 39 -9.25 -10.80 -13.09
CA ILE A 39 -8.70 -9.51 -13.54
C ILE A 39 -8.54 -8.54 -12.37
N ASN A 40 -9.58 -8.42 -11.54
CA ASN A 40 -9.56 -7.54 -10.39
C ASN A 40 -8.65 -8.05 -9.27
N LYS A 41 -8.55 -9.37 -9.08
CA LYS A 41 -7.55 -9.97 -8.18
C LYS A 41 -6.14 -9.62 -8.61
N MET A 42 -5.81 -9.75 -9.90
CA MET A 42 -4.50 -9.36 -10.42
C MET A 42 -4.22 -7.87 -10.19
N ALA A 43 -5.19 -6.99 -10.47
CA ALA A 43 -5.04 -5.56 -10.25
C ALA A 43 -4.77 -5.23 -8.77
N VAL A 44 -5.49 -5.87 -7.84
CA VAL A 44 -5.24 -5.70 -6.40
C VAL A 44 -3.86 -6.20 -6.00
N LEU A 45 -3.46 -7.40 -6.44
CA LEU A 45 -2.15 -7.97 -6.12
C LEU A 45 -1.00 -7.11 -6.65
N GLU A 46 -1.14 -6.56 -7.86
CA GLU A 46 -0.17 -5.61 -8.42
C GLU A 46 -0.05 -4.36 -7.54
N GLN A 47 -1.18 -3.76 -7.14
CA GLN A 47 -1.15 -2.57 -6.29
C GLN A 47 -0.61 -2.86 -4.89
N LEU A 48 -0.92 -4.03 -4.32
CA LEU A 48 -0.34 -4.47 -3.04
C LEU A 48 1.18 -4.65 -3.14
N TYR A 49 1.68 -5.15 -4.26
CA TYR A 49 3.12 -5.29 -4.49
C TYR A 49 3.82 -3.93 -4.55
N LEU A 50 3.25 -2.98 -5.31
CA LEU A 50 3.77 -1.61 -5.37
C LEU A 50 3.68 -0.90 -4.01
N PHE A 51 2.59 -1.10 -3.28
CA PHE A 51 2.41 -0.58 -1.93
C PHE A 51 3.51 -1.08 -0.98
N GLN A 52 3.79 -2.38 -1.00
CA GLN A 52 4.89 -2.96 -0.23
C GLN A 52 6.24 -2.35 -0.63
N LEU A 53 6.50 -2.24 -1.93
CA LEU A 53 7.75 -1.73 -2.48
C LEU A 53 8.05 -0.29 -2.03
N TYR A 54 7.03 0.56 -1.95
CA TYR A 54 7.18 1.98 -1.59
C TYR A 54 6.81 2.29 -0.13
N SER A 55 6.64 1.27 0.71
CA SER A 55 6.19 1.42 2.12
C SER A 55 7.13 2.25 3.01
N SER A 56 8.39 2.40 2.62
CA SER A 56 9.40 3.23 3.29
C SER A 56 9.28 4.72 3.01
N ALA A 57 8.54 5.11 1.97
CA ALA A 57 8.50 6.46 1.43
C ALA A 57 8.28 7.52 2.51
N TYR A 58 9.04 8.62 2.44
CA TYR A 58 8.74 9.80 3.25
C TYR A 58 7.59 10.58 2.62
N ILE A 59 6.46 10.56 3.32
CA ILE A 59 5.18 11.16 2.87
C ILE A 59 4.73 12.32 3.77
N GLY A 60 5.49 12.63 4.81
CA GLY A 60 5.21 13.71 5.75
C GLY A 60 5.70 13.42 7.16
N PRO A 61 5.71 14.44 8.04
CA PRO A 61 6.22 14.32 9.40
C PRO A 61 5.22 13.70 10.38
N ASP A 62 3.92 13.66 10.06
CA ASP A 62 2.89 13.12 10.96
C ASP A 62 2.95 11.57 10.99
N PRO A 63 3.34 10.95 12.12
CA PRO A 63 3.38 9.49 12.23
C PRO A 63 1.98 8.86 12.11
N ARG A 64 0.90 9.59 12.44
CA ARG A 64 -0.48 9.10 12.28
C ARG A 64 -0.85 8.97 10.81
N ALA A 65 -0.44 9.94 9.99
CA ALA A 65 -0.63 9.86 8.54
C ALA A 65 0.06 8.63 7.94
N LYS A 66 1.29 8.32 8.41
CA LYS A 66 2.00 7.10 8.01
C LYS A 66 1.28 5.83 8.46
N SER A 67 0.78 5.78 9.69
CA SER A 67 0.01 4.64 10.19
C SER A 67 -1.27 4.43 9.37
N ASN A 68 -2.00 5.50 9.04
CA ASN A 68 -3.23 5.43 8.26
C ASN A 68 -2.96 4.91 6.84
N ILE A 69 -1.86 5.36 6.22
CA ILE A 69 -1.44 4.86 4.91
C ILE A 69 -1.05 3.39 4.99
N LEU A 70 -0.32 2.97 6.03
CA LEU A 70 0.00 1.57 6.24
C LEU A 70 -1.25 0.70 6.47
N SER A 71 -2.34 1.23 7.00
CA SER A 71 -3.61 0.49 7.10
C SER A 71 -4.42 0.41 5.80
N SER A 72 -4.06 1.17 4.77
CA SER A 72 -4.87 1.29 3.54
C SER A 72 -4.98 0.01 2.71
N TYR A 73 -4.09 -0.98 2.91
CA TYR A 73 -4.23 -2.30 2.27
C TYR A 73 -5.57 -2.96 2.60
N SER A 74 -6.16 -2.66 3.77
CA SER A 74 -7.44 -3.23 4.20
C SER A 74 -8.60 -2.79 3.31
N LEU A 75 -8.46 -1.66 2.59
CA LEU A 75 -9.45 -1.17 1.64
C LEU A 75 -9.72 -2.18 0.52
N VAL A 76 -8.69 -2.93 0.11
CA VAL A 76 -8.79 -3.88 -1.01
C VAL A 76 -8.85 -5.33 -0.56
N LEU A 77 -8.22 -5.69 0.56
CA LEU A 77 -8.21 -7.07 1.06
C LEU A 77 -9.52 -7.50 1.77
N ASN A 78 -10.29 -6.55 2.31
CA ASN A 78 -11.55 -6.89 3.03
C ASN A 78 -12.78 -6.96 2.12
N VAL A 79 -12.65 -6.60 0.84
CA VAL A 79 -13.76 -6.57 -0.11
C VAL A 79 -14.07 -7.98 -0.61
N ARG A 80 -15.36 -8.27 -0.83
CA ARG A 80 -15.84 -9.62 -1.19
C ARG A 80 -16.41 -9.72 -2.60
N ASP A 81 -16.69 -8.61 -3.27
CA ASP A 81 -17.24 -8.55 -4.64
C ASP A 81 -16.68 -7.37 -5.45
N ASP A 82 -16.89 -7.43 -6.76
CA ASP A 82 -16.30 -6.47 -7.72
C ASP A 82 -16.91 -5.06 -7.63
N ASN A 83 -18.17 -4.91 -7.21
CA ASN A 83 -18.82 -3.60 -7.19
C ASN A 83 -18.21 -2.70 -6.12
N ASP A 84 -18.02 -3.25 -4.93
CA ASP A 84 -17.39 -2.55 -3.81
C ASP A 84 -15.88 -2.35 -4.01
N LEU A 85 -15.26 -3.19 -4.86
CA LEU A 85 -13.82 -3.14 -5.07
C LEU A 85 -13.38 -1.93 -5.88
N LEU A 86 -14.12 -1.53 -6.91
CA LEU A 86 -13.64 -0.53 -7.87
C LEU A 86 -13.34 0.82 -7.21
N GLU A 87 -14.22 1.29 -6.33
CA GLU A 87 -14.00 2.53 -5.59
C GLU A 87 -12.81 2.42 -4.63
N ASN A 88 -12.72 1.31 -3.90
CA ASN A 88 -11.64 1.07 -2.94
C ASN A 88 -10.28 0.91 -3.63
N LEU A 89 -10.24 0.24 -4.79
CA LEU A 89 -9.05 0.09 -5.59
C LEU A 89 -8.58 1.42 -6.16
N SER A 90 -9.49 2.32 -6.57
CA SER A 90 -9.14 3.67 -7.00
C SER A 90 -8.51 4.48 -5.87
N LYS A 91 -9.11 4.46 -4.68
CA LYS A 91 -8.53 5.11 -3.48
C LYS A 91 -7.16 4.54 -3.13
N PHE A 92 -7.02 3.22 -3.17
CA PHE A 92 -5.75 2.55 -2.87
C PHE A 92 -4.66 2.89 -3.89
N LYS A 93 -4.99 2.94 -5.19
CA LYS A 93 -4.06 3.39 -6.25
C LYS A 93 -3.53 4.80 -5.99
N ASN A 94 -4.40 5.74 -5.61
CA ASN A 94 -3.96 7.10 -5.30
C ASN A 94 -2.95 7.15 -4.14
N ILE A 95 -3.12 6.29 -3.14
CA ILE A 95 -2.18 6.18 -2.02
C ILE A 95 -0.83 5.62 -2.50
N VAL A 96 -0.86 4.56 -3.30
CA VAL A 96 0.34 3.96 -3.91
C VAL A 96 1.08 4.98 -4.77
N ASP A 97 0.37 5.80 -5.55
CA ASP A 97 0.96 6.83 -6.40
C ASP A 97 1.65 7.94 -5.59
N VAL A 98 1.09 8.34 -4.44
CA VAL A 98 1.76 9.29 -3.54
C VAL A 98 3.08 8.71 -3.03
N MET A 99 3.08 7.45 -2.60
CA MET A 99 4.27 6.77 -2.09
C MET A 99 5.32 6.58 -3.19
N LYS A 100 4.88 6.12 -4.37
CA LYS A 100 5.71 5.96 -5.56
C LYS A 100 6.36 7.29 -5.95
N ASN A 101 5.59 8.37 -6.03
CA ASN A 101 6.12 9.69 -6.39
C ASN A 101 7.18 10.16 -5.40
N ALA A 102 6.99 9.93 -4.11
CA ALA A 102 7.98 10.29 -3.10
C ALA A 102 9.29 9.49 -3.26
N GLU A 103 9.23 8.20 -3.58
CA GLU A 103 10.41 7.35 -3.79
C GLU A 103 11.11 7.63 -5.13
N THR A 104 10.36 7.96 -6.19
CA THR A 104 10.93 8.24 -7.52
C THR A 104 11.43 9.68 -7.67
N HIS A 105 11.11 10.58 -6.74
CA HIS A 105 11.59 11.97 -6.70
C HIS A 105 12.38 12.26 -5.40
N PRO A 106 13.46 11.52 -5.13
CA PRO A 106 14.11 11.51 -3.81
C PRO A 106 14.66 12.88 -3.38
N LEU A 107 15.16 13.69 -4.31
CA LEU A 107 15.71 15.02 -3.98
C LEU A 107 14.63 15.95 -3.44
N GLU A 108 13.45 15.98 -4.06
CA GLU A 108 12.33 16.79 -3.61
C GLU A 108 11.79 16.29 -2.27
N THR A 109 11.69 14.97 -2.13
CA THR A 109 11.26 14.31 -0.90
C THR A 109 12.21 14.63 0.25
N PHE A 110 13.52 14.56 0.03
CA PHE A 110 14.51 14.87 1.06
C PHE A 110 14.54 16.36 1.40
N LYS A 111 14.37 17.25 0.41
CA LYS A 111 14.20 18.68 0.66
C LYS A 111 13.02 18.95 1.59
N LYS A 112 11.84 18.38 1.27
CA LYS A 112 10.64 18.48 2.12
C LYS A 112 10.88 17.92 3.52
N LYS A 113 11.58 16.79 3.64
CA LYS A 113 11.91 16.19 4.94
C LYS A 113 12.76 17.14 5.79
N LEU A 114 13.85 17.67 5.22
CA LEU A 114 14.74 18.61 5.92
C LEU A 114 14.02 19.90 6.32
N GLU A 115 13.10 20.42 5.50
CA GLU A 115 12.27 21.58 5.84
C GLU A 115 11.33 21.30 7.03
N ASN A 116 10.70 20.12 7.05
CA ASN A 116 9.83 19.71 8.15
C ASN A 116 10.61 19.53 9.46
N ASP A 117 11.79 18.91 9.40
CA ASP A 117 12.65 18.69 10.57
C ASP A 117 13.02 20.05 11.21
N LYS A 118 13.46 21.03 10.39
CA LYS A 118 13.76 22.40 10.86
C LYS A 118 12.56 23.11 11.47
N ASN A 119 11.38 22.99 10.87
CA ASN A 119 10.16 23.60 11.39
C ASN A 119 9.75 22.99 12.74
N SER A 120 9.95 21.69 12.92
CA SER A 120 9.66 20.99 14.18
C SER A 120 10.59 21.38 15.32
N GLU A 121 11.85 21.72 15.01
CA GLU A 121 12.81 22.24 15.98
C GLU A 121 12.47 23.66 16.41
N ASN A 122 12.07 24.53 15.47
CA ASN A 122 11.69 25.91 15.76
C ASN A 122 10.40 26.04 16.60
N LEU A 123 9.50 25.05 16.58
CA LEU A 123 8.27 25.02 17.39
C LEU A 123 8.51 24.56 18.85
N LYS A 124 9.72 24.11 19.19
CA LYS A 124 10.08 23.67 20.55
C LYS A 124 10.69 24.80 21.41
N PHE A 125 10.74 26.02 20.90
CA PHE A 125 11.21 27.23 21.58
C PHE A 125 10.07 28.25 21.72
#